data_AF-A0A661JB39-F1
#
_entry.id   AF-A0A661JB39-F1
#
_cell.length_a   1.000
_cell.length_b   1.000
_cell.length_c   1.000
_cell.angle_alpha   90.00
_cell.angle_beta   90.00
_cell.angle_gamma   90.00
#
_symmetry.space_group_name_H-M   'P 1'
#
loop_
_entity.id
_entity.type
_entity.pdbx_description
1 polymer ?
#
loop_
_entity_poly.entity_id
_entity_poly.type
_entity_poly.pdbx_seq_one_letter_code
_entity_poly.pdbx_strand_id
1 'polypeptide(L)'
;MLYKPAEGLQSEAASIPKSEGDPSADAWLTNFFTENHLDFETQPDEVASPEQVRFVVHLPENAVYYPCSTELFEAILKRQSRTYLHERYQEVWRVVERLVQDLIADESRRTFLTELLRIKFEHDTHDDILLPSRLEKRLFKIFIDKSKIDTPYFPAKVQQNKMVNELVAGPTFWSSFNWIDQQTILSFESLEELKSEAAKLQLRRLLNLCVASELWETGEAGAGRPKVDFNKILHRPLSGNGVKPLQDYLQRPQEAPGTCSEPPKKILWLCNDAGEIVVDLKIMRFLLGWGHKVILVVKDGFYLHKVTRYDVEHDPLLMEEVHDADHIKDPSISKKELLERLKTDTQLFIISDGTQERLNFLLTSTTFARMFKEADVVISKGEEQWRRLFGTPFQFTRDIFNVRLGPDGQEVIVSYKPKHPEAVKFSEQDLKEKANGIIREMTAAKDSGDKVIFYSAIIGSIPGQMDTAFQLLKVYVDDLRKSYKKSFIINPAEHFVPGMDADDLMYMWEVVQRSGLIDIWRFQTVEDIETSFRLLNREVAPEWLGKDATYSTGCTKEMKLAIEVQGEHPEMQIIGPATERFLRRSEYGIGKLYDRQLSDISLP
;
A
#
# COMPACT_ATOMS: atom_id res chain seq x y z
N MET A 1 31.65 -6.76 14.32
CA MET A 1 32.18 -7.66 13.27
C MET A 1 31.94 -7.00 11.93
N LEU A 2 33.01 -6.84 11.15
CA LEU A 2 33.01 -6.10 9.88
C LEU A 2 32.18 -6.85 8.82
N TYR A 3 31.11 -6.23 8.34
CA TYR A 3 30.31 -6.73 7.23
C TYR A 3 31.11 -6.56 5.92
N LYS A 4 31.44 -7.67 5.27
CA LYS A 4 31.84 -7.66 3.85
C LYS A 4 30.58 -7.53 2.99
N PRO A 5 30.59 -6.75 1.89
CA PRO A 5 29.47 -6.72 0.97
C PRO A 5 29.37 -8.08 0.27
N ALA A 6 28.20 -8.71 0.32
CA ALA A 6 27.93 -9.87 -0.52
C ALA A 6 27.85 -9.41 -1.99
N GLU A 7 28.77 -9.89 -2.80
CA GLU A 7 28.73 -9.74 -4.26
C GLU A 7 27.51 -10.48 -4.83
N GLY A 8 26.78 -9.78 -5.71
CA GLY A 8 25.91 -10.29 -6.77
C GLY A 8 25.38 -11.72 -6.67
N LEU A 9 24.46 -11.98 -5.74
CA LEU A 9 23.45 -13.02 -5.91
C LEU A 9 22.22 -12.36 -6.55
N GLN A 10 21.93 -12.72 -7.80
CA GLN A 10 20.59 -12.56 -8.34
C GLN A 10 19.64 -13.21 -7.33
N SER A 11 18.77 -12.42 -6.69
CA SER A 11 17.86 -12.95 -5.69
C SER A 11 16.85 -13.85 -6.41
N GLU A 12 16.99 -15.16 -6.27
CA GLU A 12 15.85 -16.06 -6.39
C GLU A 12 14.73 -15.47 -5.53
N ALA A 13 13.59 -15.19 -6.15
CA ALA A 13 12.46 -14.59 -5.47
C ALA A 13 12.08 -15.48 -4.28
N ALA A 14 12.29 -14.98 -3.07
CA ALA A 14 11.93 -15.71 -1.87
C ALA A 14 10.40 -15.69 -1.73
N SER A 15 9.75 -16.69 -2.28
CA SER A 15 8.50 -17.18 -1.74
C SER A 15 8.83 -18.13 -0.59
N ILE A 16 7.97 -18.15 0.43
CA ILE A 16 7.79 -19.37 1.22
C ILE A 16 6.65 -20.07 0.52
N PRO A 17 6.91 -21.07 -0.34
CA PRO A 17 5.84 -21.94 -0.78
C PRO A 17 5.25 -22.61 0.46
N LYS A 18 3.93 -22.82 0.51
CA LYS A 18 3.38 -23.89 1.34
C LYS A 18 4.22 -25.14 1.03
N SER A 19 4.91 -25.68 2.02
CA SER A 19 5.87 -26.73 1.74
C SER A 19 5.06 -27.99 1.47
N GLU A 20 4.96 -28.40 0.20
CA GLU A 20 4.25 -29.63 -0.18
C GLU A 20 4.82 -30.91 0.50
N GLY A 21 5.87 -30.79 1.33
CA GLY A 21 6.53 -31.88 2.05
C GLY A 21 6.50 -31.86 3.58
N ASP A 22 6.03 -30.80 4.27
CA ASP A 22 5.99 -30.78 5.76
C ASP A 22 4.66 -30.19 6.32
N PRO A 23 3.66 -31.04 6.59
CA PRO A 23 2.38 -30.63 7.18
C PRO A 23 2.51 -29.93 8.54
N SER A 24 3.56 -30.22 9.32
CA SER A 24 3.76 -29.59 10.62
C SER A 24 4.27 -28.16 10.48
N ALA A 25 5.16 -27.91 9.53
CA ALA A 25 5.63 -26.57 9.21
C ALA A 25 4.50 -25.69 8.65
N ASP A 26 3.68 -26.24 7.77
CA ASP A 26 2.53 -25.56 7.19
C ASP A 26 1.45 -25.24 8.25
N ALA A 27 1.21 -26.15 9.20
CA ALA A 27 0.31 -25.90 10.33
C ALA A 27 0.84 -24.79 11.25
N TRP A 28 2.16 -24.74 11.51
CA TRP A 28 2.75 -23.68 12.31
C TRP A 28 2.71 -22.31 11.61
N LEU A 29 2.97 -22.28 10.30
CA LEU A 29 2.81 -21.08 9.48
C LEU A 29 1.37 -20.58 9.48
N THR A 30 0.40 -21.47 9.32
CA THR A 30 -1.03 -21.13 9.41
C THR A 30 -1.36 -20.57 10.80
N ASN A 31 -0.88 -21.21 11.87
CA ASN A 31 -1.06 -20.71 13.23
C ASN A 31 -0.46 -19.31 13.42
N PHE A 32 0.70 -19.04 12.83
CA PHE A 32 1.32 -17.72 12.86
C PHE A 32 0.40 -16.66 12.26
N PHE A 33 -0.21 -16.90 11.10
CA PHE A 33 -1.13 -15.92 10.49
C PHE A 33 -2.42 -15.75 11.31
N THR A 34 -3.00 -16.85 11.79
CA THR A 34 -4.24 -16.81 12.59
C THR A 34 -4.04 -16.07 13.91
N GLU A 35 -3.03 -16.44 14.70
CA GLU A 35 -2.74 -15.82 16.01
C GLU A 35 -2.34 -14.36 15.89
N ASN A 36 -1.75 -13.96 14.75
CA ASN A 36 -1.43 -12.56 14.49
C ASN A 36 -2.60 -11.76 13.89
N HIS A 37 -3.73 -12.40 13.60
CA HIS A 37 -4.86 -11.80 12.87
C HIS A 37 -4.41 -11.20 11.53
N LEU A 38 -3.72 -12.02 10.74
CA LEU A 38 -3.15 -11.69 9.43
C LEU A 38 -3.63 -12.64 8.34
N ASP A 39 -4.53 -13.56 8.67
CA ASP A 39 -5.08 -14.53 7.75
C ASP A 39 -6.35 -13.98 7.08
N PHE A 40 -6.33 -13.94 5.75
CA PHE A 40 -7.43 -13.41 4.94
C PHE A 40 -8.65 -14.34 4.95
N GLU A 41 -8.45 -15.65 5.03
CA GLU A 41 -9.55 -16.63 5.03
C GLU A 41 -10.43 -16.47 6.28
N THR A 42 -9.81 -16.23 7.43
CA THR A 42 -10.51 -15.99 8.70
C THR A 42 -10.96 -14.54 8.88
N GLN A 43 -10.23 -13.55 8.36
CA GLN A 43 -10.50 -12.12 8.58
C GLN A 43 -10.51 -11.28 7.30
N PRO A 44 -11.41 -11.58 6.35
CA PRO A 44 -11.41 -10.91 5.05
C PRO A 44 -11.72 -9.41 5.14
N ASP A 45 -12.45 -8.94 6.14
CA ASP A 45 -12.83 -7.53 6.29
C ASP A 45 -11.70 -6.64 6.81
N GLU A 46 -10.70 -7.23 7.46
CA GLU A 46 -9.56 -6.51 8.03
C GLU A 46 -8.26 -6.77 7.27
N VAL A 47 -8.12 -7.95 6.68
CA VAL A 47 -6.91 -8.41 6.01
C VAL A 47 -7.07 -8.26 4.50
N ALA A 48 -6.07 -7.67 3.86
CA ALA A 48 -5.95 -7.57 2.41
C ALA A 48 -5.81 -8.95 1.79
N SER A 49 -6.51 -9.19 0.70
CA SER A 49 -6.35 -10.43 -0.05
C SER A 49 -4.95 -10.53 -0.69
N PRO A 50 -4.55 -11.72 -1.15
CA PRO A 50 -3.34 -11.89 -1.97
C PRO A 50 -3.27 -10.94 -3.17
N GLU A 51 -4.38 -10.70 -3.86
CA GLU A 51 -4.47 -9.80 -5.02
C GLU A 51 -4.26 -8.33 -4.64
N GLN A 52 -4.84 -7.87 -3.51
CA GLN A 52 -4.61 -6.51 -3.03
C GLN A 52 -3.15 -6.33 -2.59
N VAL A 53 -2.56 -7.31 -1.91
CA VAL A 53 -1.15 -7.26 -1.50
C VAL A 53 -0.23 -7.16 -2.73
N ARG A 54 -0.61 -7.81 -3.85
CA ARG A 54 0.11 -7.73 -5.13
C ARG A 54 0.12 -6.33 -5.77
N PHE A 55 -0.69 -5.38 -5.31
CA PHE A 55 -0.56 -3.98 -5.73
C PHE A 55 0.76 -3.37 -5.25
N VAL A 56 1.27 -3.87 -4.12
CA VAL A 56 2.44 -3.34 -3.41
C VAL A 56 3.64 -4.28 -3.54
N VAL A 57 3.44 -5.58 -3.33
CA VAL A 57 4.49 -6.60 -3.23
C VAL A 57 4.45 -7.51 -4.44
N HIS A 58 5.59 -7.75 -5.08
CA HIS A 58 5.69 -8.75 -6.13
C HIS A 58 5.77 -10.14 -5.49
N LEU A 59 4.70 -10.93 -5.63
CA LEU A 59 4.56 -12.26 -5.04
C LEU A 59 4.31 -13.31 -6.13
N PRO A 60 5.11 -14.40 -6.18
CA PRO A 60 4.80 -15.58 -6.98
C PRO A 60 3.44 -16.20 -6.63
N GLU A 61 2.92 -17.03 -7.53
CA GLU A 61 1.78 -17.91 -7.25
C GLU A 61 2.11 -18.79 -6.03
N ASN A 62 1.19 -18.81 -5.05
CA ASN A 62 1.30 -19.50 -3.75
C ASN A 62 2.27 -18.91 -2.71
N ALA A 63 2.91 -17.76 -2.96
CA ALA A 63 3.71 -17.08 -1.96
C ALA A 63 2.85 -16.28 -0.97
N VAL A 64 3.25 -16.28 0.31
CA VAL A 64 2.58 -15.48 1.35
C VAL A 64 3.49 -14.36 1.83
N TYR A 65 2.95 -13.14 1.91
CA TYR A 65 3.66 -12.01 2.49
C TYR A 65 3.55 -12.04 4.02
N TYR A 66 4.65 -11.71 4.71
CA TYR A 66 4.66 -11.50 6.15
C TYR A 66 5.23 -10.12 6.51
N PRO A 67 4.61 -9.38 7.45
CA PRO A 67 4.98 -8.01 7.74
C PRO A 67 6.09 -7.96 8.79
N CYS A 68 7.23 -8.61 8.56
CA CYS A 68 8.40 -8.53 9.43
C CYS A 68 9.71 -8.88 8.73
N SER A 69 10.84 -8.61 9.39
CA SER A 69 12.15 -8.95 8.82
C SER A 69 12.31 -10.48 8.74
N THR A 70 13.12 -10.96 7.80
CA THR A 70 13.43 -12.39 7.66
C THR A 70 13.96 -12.96 8.97
N GLU A 71 14.85 -12.25 9.65
CA GLU A 71 15.39 -12.66 10.96
C GLU A 71 14.30 -12.90 12.01
N LEU A 72 13.33 -11.98 12.13
CA LEU A 72 12.24 -12.12 13.10
C LEU A 72 11.25 -13.22 12.69
N PHE A 73 10.94 -13.29 11.39
CA PHE A 73 10.07 -14.34 10.85
C PHE A 73 10.66 -15.73 11.11
N GLU A 74 11.94 -15.93 10.77
CA GLU A 74 12.64 -17.19 11.00
C GLU A 74 12.76 -17.52 12.50
N ALA A 75 12.98 -16.53 13.36
CA ALA A 75 13.04 -16.77 14.80
C ALA A 75 11.74 -17.39 15.35
N ILE A 76 10.59 -16.91 14.87
CA ILE A 76 9.26 -17.42 15.25
C ILE A 76 8.99 -18.78 14.60
N LEU A 77 9.20 -18.89 13.28
CA LEU A 77 8.81 -20.07 12.50
C LEU A 77 9.71 -21.27 12.77
N LYS A 78 11.03 -21.06 12.84
CA LYS A 78 11.98 -22.14 13.17
C LYS A 78 12.04 -22.41 14.67
N ARG A 79 11.40 -21.57 15.50
CA ARG A 79 11.49 -21.59 16.97
C ARG A 79 12.94 -21.53 17.47
N GLN A 80 13.80 -20.90 16.68
CA GLN A 80 15.21 -20.72 16.95
C GLN A 80 15.38 -19.27 17.45
N SER A 81 16.15 -19.05 18.51
CA SER A 81 16.39 -17.70 19.08
C SER A 81 15.24 -17.13 19.94
N ARG A 82 14.74 -17.90 20.90
CA ARG A 82 13.80 -17.41 21.93
C ARG A 82 14.29 -16.16 22.66
N THR A 83 15.58 -16.07 22.96
CA THR A 83 16.17 -14.88 23.61
C THR A 83 15.97 -13.62 22.76
N TYR A 84 16.22 -13.72 21.45
CA TYR A 84 16.04 -12.60 20.52
C TYR A 84 14.57 -12.14 20.47
N LEU A 85 13.62 -13.08 20.39
CA LEU A 85 12.20 -12.73 20.37
C LEU A 85 11.76 -12.12 21.70
N HIS A 86 12.18 -12.69 22.82
CA HIS A 86 11.83 -12.19 24.15
C HIS A 86 12.40 -10.78 24.40
N GLU A 87 13.62 -10.48 23.92
CA GLU A 87 14.16 -9.11 23.96
C GLU A 87 13.25 -8.11 23.25
N ARG A 88 12.72 -8.47 22.07
CA ARG A 88 11.78 -7.63 21.33
C ARG A 88 10.44 -7.49 22.06
N TYR A 89 9.94 -8.53 22.72
CA TYR A 89 8.75 -8.41 23.58
C TYR A 89 9.00 -7.48 24.77
N GLN A 90 10.16 -7.59 25.42
CA GLN A 90 10.52 -6.71 26.53
C GLN A 90 10.67 -5.24 26.08
N GLU A 91 11.15 -4.99 24.85
CA GLU A 91 11.13 -3.64 24.27
C GLU A 91 9.70 -3.09 24.16
N VAL A 92 8.74 -3.90 23.68
CA VAL A 92 7.32 -3.51 23.62
C VAL A 92 6.78 -3.23 25.03
N TRP A 93 7.09 -4.08 26.00
CA TRP A 93 6.66 -3.89 27.39
C TRP A 93 7.14 -2.55 27.96
N ARG A 94 8.42 -2.20 27.80
CA ARG A 94 8.99 -0.92 28.27
C ARG A 94 8.28 0.29 27.65
N VAL A 95 7.90 0.20 26.37
CA VAL A 95 7.16 1.28 25.69
C VAL A 95 5.76 1.44 26.27
N VAL A 96 5.04 0.34 26.48
CA VAL A 96 3.69 0.34 27.05
C VAL A 96 3.70 0.83 28.50
N GLU A 97 4.66 0.38 29.30
CA GLU A 97 4.83 0.83 30.68
C GLU A 97 5.09 2.34 30.75
N ARG A 98 6.00 2.86 29.91
CA ARG A 98 6.27 4.29 29.81
C ARG A 98 5.02 5.08 29.41
N LEU A 99 4.24 4.60 28.44
CA LEU A 99 2.98 5.23 28.03
C LEU A 99 2.01 5.42 29.20
N VAL A 100 1.88 4.39 30.05
CA VAL A 100 1.04 4.45 31.26
C VAL A 100 1.60 5.43 32.29
N GLN A 101 2.92 5.43 32.50
CA GLN A 101 3.58 6.35 33.43
C GLN A 101 3.43 7.81 33.01
N ASP A 102 3.61 8.10 31.72
CA ASP A 102 3.60 9.46 31.17
C ASP A 102 2.21 10.10 31.17
N LEU A 103 1.15 9.30 30.94
CA LEU A 103 -0.19 9.83 30.67
C LEU A 103 -1.21 9.62 31.80
N ILE A 104 -0.96 8.69 32.73
CA ILE A 104 -1.89 8.40 33.83
C ILE A 104 -1.34 9.01 35.12
N ALA A 105 -1.94 10.13 35.54
CA ALA A 105 -1.53 10.84 36.77
C ALA A 105 -1.94 10.10 38.05
N ASP A 106 -3.13 9.49 38.08
CA ASP A 106 -3.68 8.81 39.26
C ASP A 106 -2.95 7.48 39.53
N GLU A 107 -2.41 7.31 40.74
CA GLU A 107 -1.57 6.17 41.10
C GLU A 107 -2.35 4.84 41.14
N SER A 108 -3.59 4.86 41.63
CA SER A 108 -4.42 3.65 41.69
C SER A 108 -4.77 3.16 40.29
N ARG A 109 -5.20 4.07 39.41
CA ARG A 109 -5.51 3.78 38.01
C ARG A 109 -4.28 3.37 37.22
N ARG A 110 -3.13 4.00 37.48
CA ARG A 110 -1.84 3.62 36.89
C ARG A 110 -1.50 2.17 37.26
N THR A 111 -1.55 1.84 38.54
CA THR A 111 -1.29 0.47 39.04
C THR A 111 -2.25 -0.54 38.40
N PHE A 112 -3.55 -0.24 38.39
CA PHE A 112 -4.56 -1.10 37.77
C PHE A 112 -4.28 -1.34 36.28
N LEU A 113 -4.00 -0.29 35.51
CA LEU A 113 -3.73 -0.41 34.07
C LEU A 113 -2.44 -1.18 33.80
N THR A 114 -1.36 -0.90 34.54
CA THR A 114 -0.09 -1.63 34.43
C THR A 114 -0.29 -3.12 34.69
N GLU A 115 -0.98 -3.50 35.77
CA GLU A 115 -1.24 -4.91 36.08
C GLU A 115 -2.12 -5.58 35.02
N LEU A 116 -3.17 -4.91 34.54
CA LEU A 116 -4.01 -5.43 33.46
C LEU A 116 -3.22 -5.69 32.17
N LEU A 117 -2.39 -4.72 31.77
CA LEU A 117 -1.55 -4.83 30.58
C LEU A 117 -0.48 -5.91 30.74
N ARG A 118 0.07 -6.07 31.95
CA ARG A 118 1.04 -7.12 32.28
C ARG A 118 0.43 -8.51 32.12
N ILE A 119 -0.76 -8.74 32.68
CA ILE A 119 -1.48 -10.01 32.53
C ILE A 119 -1.69 -10.33 31.05
N LYS A 120 -2.05 -9.34 30.23
CA LYS A 120 -2.24 -9.52 28.80
C LYS A 120 -0.93 -9.74 28.04
N PHE A 121 0.13 -9.06 28.41
CA PHE A 121 1.47 -9.27 27.86
C PHE A 121 1.97 -10.70 28.12
N GLU A 122 1.86 -11.19 29.36
CA GLU A 122 2.30 -12.54 29.74
C GLU A 122 1.48 -13.62 29.01
N HIS A 123 0.18 -13.40 28.86
CA HIS A 123 -0.69 -14.30 28.08
C HIS A 123 -0.31 -14.34 26.59
N ASP A 124 -0.19 -13.18 25.94
CA ASP A 124 0.01 -13.08 24.48
C ASP A 124 1.44 -13.45 24.03
N THR A 125 2.39 -13.52 24.95
CA THR A 125 3.78 -13.89 24.66
C THR A 125 4.12 -15.34 25.05
N HIS A 126 3.18 -16.09 25.61
CA HIS A 126 3.42 -17.45 26.13
C HIS A 126 3.94 -18.43 25.07
N ASP A 127 3.33 -18.41 23.89
CA ASP A 127 3.58 -19.40 22.82
C ASP A 127 4.68 -18.98 21.83
N ASP A 128 5.36 -17.85 22.05
CA ASP A 128 6.43 -17.32 21.18
C ASP A 128 6.01 -17.15 19.69
N ILE A 129 4.72 -16.91 19.42
CA ILE A 129 4.18 -16.86 18.06
C ILE A 129 3.77 -15.45 17.59
N LEU A 130 3.44 -14.56 18.53
CA LEU A 130 2.92 -13.24 18.21
C LEU A 130 4.04 -12.32 17.71
N LEU A 131 3.78 -11.54 16.66
CA LEU A 131 4.69 -10.51 16.22
C LEU A 131 4.75 -9.39 17.26
N PRO A 132 5.94 -8.88 17.63
CA PRO A 132 6.08 -7.76 18.55
C PRO A 132 5.24 -6.53 18.17
N SER A 133 5.11 -6.22 16.87
CA SER A 133 4.25 -5.10 16.42
C SER A 133 2.75 -5.36 16.63
N ARG A 134 2.32 -6.63 16.62
CA ARG A 134 0.93 -7.02 16.87
C ARG A 134 0.62 -7.01 18.36
N LEU A 135 1.56 -7.46 19.18
CA LEU A 135 1.51 -7.31 20.62
C LEU A 135 1.37 -5.83 21.01
N GLU A 136 2.21 -4.97 20.45
CA GLU A 136 2.18 -3.52 20.67
C GLU A 136 0.81 -2.92 20.34
N LYS A 137 0.25 -3.22 19.16
CA LYS A 137 -1.10 -2.78 18.76
C LYS A 137 -2.17 -3.22 19.77
N ARG A 138 -2.16 -4.49 20.20
CA ARG A 138 -3.14 -5.02 21.15
C ARG A 138 -3.07 -4.30 22.50
N LEU A 139 -1.86 -4.09 23.02
CA LEU A 139 -1.66 -3.40 24.29
C LEU A 139 -2.04 -1.92 24.21
N PHE A 140 -1.72 -1.23 23.11
CA PHE A 140 -2.16 0.15 22.89
C PHE A 140 -3.68 0.27 22.79
N LYS A 141 -4.35 -0.68 22.11
CA LYS A 141 -5.81 -0.71 22.06
C LYS A 141 -6.43 -0.83 23.45
N ILE A 142 -5.92 -1.75 24.27
CA ILE A 142 -6.38 -1.90 25.67
C ILE A 142 -6.14 -0.60 26.45
N PHE A 143 -4.96 0.01 26.30
CA PHE A 143 -4.64 1.28 26.96
C PHE A 143 -5.64 2.37 26.57
N ILE A 144 -5.89 2.59 25.28
CA ILE A 144 -6.85 3.61 24.79
C ILE A 144 -8.25 3.32 25.34
N ASP A 145 -8.73 2.08 25.17
CA ASP A 145 -10.09 1.69 25.54
C ASP A 145 -10.36 1.86 27.05
N LYS A 146 -9.35 1.64 27.90
CA LYS A 146 -9.46 1.72 29.36
C LYS A 146 -9.05 3.08 29.94
N SER A 147 -8.14 3.81 29.30
CA SER A 147 -7.74 5.16 29.69
C SER A 147 -8.75 6.22 29.24
N LYS A 148 -9.49 5.97 28.15
CA LYS A 148 -10.34 6.97 27.46
C LYS A 148 -9.55 8.18 26.96
N ILE A 149 -8.28 7.96 26.63
CA ILE A 149 -7.41 8.97 26.00
C ILE A 149 -7.33 8.60 24.52
N ASP A 150 -8.08 9.33 23.69
CA ASP A 150 -8.22 9.01 22.26
C ASP A 150 -6.98 9.40 21.43
N THR A 151 -6.30 10.49 21.81
CA THR A 151 -5.12 11.01 21.09
C THR A 151 -3.90 11.17 22.00
N PRO A 152 -3.31 10.05 22.48
CA PRO A 152 -2.13 10.10 23.33
C PRO A 152 -0.97 10.87 22.65
N TYR A 153 -0.19 11.60 23.45
CA TYR A 153 0.93 12.45 23.03
C TYR A 153 0.62 13.60 22.05
N PHE A 154 -0.62 13.87 21.66
CA PHE A 154 -0.92 14.97 20.74
C PHE A 154 -0.31 16.33 21.16
N PRO A 155 -0.46 16.80 22.42
CA PRO A 155 0.18 18.06 22.83
C PRO A 155 1.71 18.05 22.72
N ALA A 156 2.34 16.91 23.01
CA ALA A 156 3.80 16.76 22.89
C ALA A 156 4.24 16.83 21.41
N LYS A 157 3.49 16.19 20.51
CA LYS A 157 3.74 16.24 19.06
C LYS A 157 3.61 17.66 18.50
N VAL A 158 2.57 18.41 18.89
CA VAL A 158 2.39 19.82 18.50
C VAL A 158 3.57 20.67 18.98
N GLN A 159 4.02 20.47 20.23
CA GLN A 159 5.17 21.19 20.77
C GLN A 159 6.46 20.84 20.03
N GLN A 160 6.68 19.57 19.68
CA GLN A 160 7.83 19.12 18.89
C GLN A 160 7.83 19.76 17.49
N ASN A 161 6.71 19.71 16.77
CA ASN A 161 6.55 20.34 15.45
C ASN A 161 6.87 21.84 15.51
N LYS A 162 6.27 22.55 16.48
CA LYS A 162 6.54 23.98 16.68
C LYS A 162 8.02 24.25 16.93
N MET A 163 8.66 23.47 17.80
CA MET A 163 10.07 23.67 18.16
C MET A 163 11.00 23.45 16.97
N VAL A 164 10.77 22.39 16.18
CA VAL A 164 11.53 22.15 14.94
C VAL A 164 11.32 23.30 13.97
N ASN A 165 10.08 23.75 13.77
CA ASN A 165 9.79 24.85 12.86
C ASN A 165 10.49 26.15 13.25
N GLU A 166 10.49 26.51 14.53
CA GLU A 166 11.25 27.67 15.04
C GLU A 166 12.76 27.55 14.75
N LEU A 167 13.32 26.34 14.89
CA LEU A 167 14.74 26.08 14.61
C LEU A 167 15.07 26.25 13.12
N VAL A 168 14.26 25.68 12.22
CA VAL A 168 14.49 25.73 10.77
C VAL A 168 13.99 27.03 10.12
N ALA A 169 13.21 27.85 10.82
CA ALA A 169 12.89 29.22 10.41
C ALA A 169 13.97 30.23 10.84
N GLY A 170 14.85 29.86 11.77
CA GLY A 170 15.84 30.75 12.36
C GLY A 170 16.99 31.16 11.41
N PRO A 171 17.65 32.31 11.68
CA PRO A 171 18.74 32.81 10.83
C PRO A 171 19.96 31.89 10.79
N THR A 172 20.25 31.18 11.89
CA THR A 172 21.37 30.22 11.97
C THR A 172 21.19 29.03 11.03
N PHE A 173 19.95 28.58 10.86
CA PHE A 173 19.63 27.54 9.88
C PHE A 173 19.93 28.07 8.47
N TRP A 174 19.35 29.21 8.10
CA TRP A 174 19.48 29.78 6.76
C TRP A 174 20.91 30.15 6.39
N SER A 175 21.70 30.67 7.34
CA SER A 175 23.11 30.98 7.10
C SER A 175 23.93 29.72 6.81
N SER A 176 23.59 28.59 7.42
CA SER A 176 24.27 27.30 7.19
C SER A 176 23.73 26.59 5.94
N PHE A 177 22.41 26.61 5.74
CA PHE A 177 21.72 25.92 4.65
C PHE A 177 21.96 26.57 3.28
N ASN A 178 22.12 27.89 3.21
CA ASN A 178 22.42 28.61 1.96
C ASN A 178 23.91 28.86 1.74
N TRP A 179 24.79 28.41 2.64
CA TRP A 179 26.22 28.63 2.48
C TRP A 179 26.77 27.83 1.29
N ILE A 180 27.48 28.51 0.40
CA ILE A 180 28.21 27.94 -0.73
C ILE A 180 29.58 28.60 -0.73
N ASP A 181 30.65 27.82 -0.87
CA ASP A 181 31.99 28.40 -0.97
C ASP A 181 32.18 29.12 -2.32
N GLN A 182 33.00 30.18 -2.32
CA GLN A 182 33.23 30.99 -3.52
C GLN A 182 33.94 30.21 -4.64
N GLN A 183 34.72 29.18 -4.29
CA GLN A 183 35.47 28.38 -5.26
C GLN A 183 34.54 27.47 -6.10
N THR A 184 33.48 26.94 -5.48
CA THR A 184 32.43 26.14 -6.11
C THR A 184 31.61 26.97 -7.10
N ILE A 185 31.35 28.24 -6.80
CA ILE A 185 30.62 29.11 -7.73
C ILE A 185 31.46 29.39 -8.98
N LEU A 186 32.76 29.59 -8.81
CA LEU A 186 33.69 29.90 -9.90
C LEU A 186 34.03 28.71 -10.80
N SER A 187 33.63 27.49 -10.44
CA SER A 187 33.92 26.26 -11.21
C SER A 187 32.88 25.88 -12.26
N PHE A 188 31.75 26.60 -12.37
CA PHE A 188 30.69 26.29 -13.33
C PHE A 188 30.77 27.18 -14.58
N GLU A 189 30.52 26.59 -15.75
CA GLU A 189 30.62 27.28 -17.04
C GLU A 189 29.27 27.88 -17.48
N SER A 190 28.15 27.42 -16.90
CA SER A 190 26.81 27.95 -17.19
C SER A 190 25.92 28.14 -15.95
N LEU A 191 24.91 29.01 -16.10
CA LEU A 191 23.90 29.25 -15.07
C LEU A 191 23.03 28.00 -14.82
N GLU A 192 22.77 27.20 -15.84
CA GLU A 192 21.97 25.97 -15.73
C GLU A 192 22.70 24.87 -14.96
N GLU A 193 24.02 24.73 -15.16
CA GLU A 193 24.86 23.85 -14.35
C GLU A 193 24.86 24.28 -12.87
N LEU A 194 25.05 25.58 -12.60
CA LEU A 194 25.01 26.11 -11.25
C LEU A 194 23.65 25.85 -10.58
N LYS A 195 22.53 26.08 -11.29
CA LYS A 195 21.18 25.81 -10.78
C LYS A 195 20.99 24.32 -10.46
N SER A 196 21.47 23.43 -11.35
CA SER A 196 21.35 21.98 -11.18
C SER A 196 22.16 21.48 -9.97
N GLU A 197 23.41 21.93 -9.81
CA GLU A 197 24.23 21.55 -8.67
C GLU A 197 23.76 22.18 -7.36
N ALA A 198 23.26 23.41 -7.38
CA ALA A 198 22.62 24.01 -6.22
C ALA A 198 21.38 23.22 -5.77
N ALA A 199 20.55 22.78 -6.73
CA ALA A 199 19.40 21.91 -6.49
C ALA A 199 19.82 20.57 -5.84
N LYS A 200 20.84 19.90 -6.37
CA LYS A 200 21.38 18.66 -5.79
C LYS A 200 21.91 18.88 -4.38
N LEU A 201 22.61 19.98 -4.13
CA LEU A 201 23.11 20.34 -2.81
C LEU A 201 21.98 20.62 -1.81
N GLN A 202 20.92 21.32 -2.24
CA GLN A 202 19.74 21.55 -1.41
C GLN A 202 19.05 20.24 -1.04
N LEU A 203 18.80 19.36 -2.02
CA LEU A 203 18.23 18.04 -1.77
C LEU A 203 19.09 17.25 -0.79
N ARG A 204 20.41 17.19 -1.03
CA ARG A 204 21.39 16.55 -0.16
C ARG A 204 21.29 17.04 1.30
N ARG A 205 21.24 18.37 1.49
CA ARG A 205 21.11 19.01 2.80
C ARG A 205 19.79 18.67 3.48
N LEU A 206 18.69 18.66 2.73
CA LEU A 206 17.38 18.28 3.26
C LEU A 206 17.31 16.80 3.65
N LEU A 207 17.89 15.90 2.86
CA LEU A 207 18.01 14.47 3.21
C LEU A 207 18.80 14.27 4.51
N ASN A 208 19.83 15.09 4.75
CA ASN A 208 20.57 15.04 6.01
C ASN A 208 19.73 15.50 7.21
N LEU A 209 18.82 16.46 7.01
CA LEU A 209 17.95 16.98 8.06
C LEU A 209 16.78 16.04 8.38
N CYS A 210 16.23 15.32 7.39
CA CYS A 210 15.02 14.51 7.58
C CYS A 210 15.24 13.26 8.46
N VAL A 211 16.48 12.97 8.84
CA VAL A 211 16.83 11.90 9.80
C VAL A 211 17.64 12.42 10.99
N ALA A 212 17.73 13.74 11.17
CA ALA A 212 18.47 14.37 12.24
C ALA A 212 17.63 14.43 13.53
N SER A 213 17.62 13.31 14.27
CA SER A 213 16.84 13.19 15.50
C SER A 213 17.17 14.28 16.54
N GLU A 214 18.36 14.87 16.46
CA GLU A 214 18.79 16.00 17.30
C GLU A 214 17.90 17.25 17.18
N LEU A 215 17.06 17.34 16.15
CA LEU A 215 16.14 18.44 15.95
C LEU A 215 14.87 18.30 16.80
N TRP A 216 14.41 17.07 17.06
CA TRP A 216 13.10 16.80 17.69
C TRP A 216 13.16 15.91 18.95
N GLU A 217 14.27 15.21 19.19
CA GLU A 217 14.52 14.55 20.47
C GLU A 217 14.95 15.60 21.50
N THR A 218 14.04 15.93 22.42
CA THR A 218 14.38 16.72 23.60
C THR A 218 15.22 15.87 24.54
N GLY A 219 16.45 16.30 24.83
CA GLY A 219 17.25 15.73 25.92
C GLY A 219 16.50 15.77 27.26
N GLU A 220 17.01 15.04 28.27
CA GLU A 220 16.37 14.90 29.59
C GLU A 220 15.77 16.22 30.11
N ALA A 221 14.53 16.13 30.58
CA ALA A 221 13.73 17.25 31.07
C ALA A 221 14.51 18.05 32.14
N GLY A 222 15.02 19.22 31.76
CA GLY A 222 15.78 20.10 32.65
C GLY A 222 17.03 20.74 32.02
N ALA A 223 17.57 20.17 30.93
CA ALA A 223 18.60 20.83 30.15
C ALA A 223 17.95 21.79 29.14
N GLY A 224 18.32 23.08 29.14
CA GLY A 224 17.86 24.04 28.15
C GLY A 224 18.09 23.58 26.70
N ARG A 225 17.47 24.28 25.73
CA ARG A 225 17.50 23.93 24.29
C ARG A 225 18.89 23.40 23.86
N PRO A 226 19.02 22.14 23.39
CA PRO A 226 20.28 21.65 22.87
C PRO A 226 20.74 22.56 21.73
N LYS A 227 22.00 22.98 21.76
CA LYS A 227 22.58 23.83 20.71
C LYS A 227 22.78 22.97 19.47
N VAL A 228 21.82 23.01 18.55
CA VAL A 228 21.87 22.29 17.27
C VAL A 228 23.04 22.84 16.44
N ASP A 229 23.95 21.96 16.03
CA ASP A 229 25.02 22.27 15.08
C ASP A 229 24.58 21.90 13.67
N PHE A 230 23.97 22.86 12.97
CA PHE A 230 23.53 22.68 11.59
C PHE A 230 24.68 22.36 10.64
N ASN A 231 25.88 22.91 10.85
CA ASN A 231 27.01 22.62 9.97
C ASN A 231 27.40 21.14 10.06
N LYS A 232 27.42 20.57 11.27
CA LYS A 232 27.65 19.13 11.45
C LYS A 232 26.58 18.29 10.74
N ILE A 233 25.30 18.62 10.92
CA ILE A 233 24.18 17.85 10.33
C ILE A 233 24.20 17.94 8.80
N LEU A 234 24.27 19.16 8.25
CA LEU A 234 24.17 19.41 6.80
C LEU A 234 25.34 18.79 6.00
N HIS A 235 26.51 18.62 6.63
CA HIS A 235 27.70 18.06 6.00
C HIS A 235 27.93 16.57 6.28
N ARG A 236 26.97 15.88 6.92
CA ARG A 236 27.03 14.41 7.04
C ARG A 236 27.27 13.78 5.65
N PRO A 237 28.17 12.80 5.55
CA PRO A 237 28.32 12.03 4.33
C PRO A 237 27.04 11.25 4.05
N LEU A 238 26.66 11.20 2.78
CA LEU A 238 25.63 10.29 2.31
C LEU A 238 26.28 9.05 1.71
N SER A 239 25.81 7.89 2.15
CA SER A 239 26.30 6.59 1.71
C SER A 239 25.15 5.66 1.35
N GLY A 240 25.46 4.44 0.91
CA GLY A 240 24.47 3.47 0.47
C GLY A 240 24.26 3.45 -1.05
N ASN A 241 23.61 2.38 -1.52
CA ASN A 241 23.40 2.12 -2.94
C ASN A 241 22.35 3.04 -3.59
N GLY A 242 21.60 3.80 -2.80
CA GLY A 242 20.50 4.64 -3.27
C GLY A 242 20.83 6.11 -3.50
N VAL A 243 22.01 6.59 -3.11
CA VAL A 243 22.36 8.02 -3.23
C VAL A 243 22.30 8.49 -4.68
N LYS A 244 23.05 7.83 -5.58
CA LYS A 244 23.08 8.18 -7.00
C LYS A 244 21.73 7.93 -7.68
N PRO A 245 21.09 6.75 -7.54
CA PRO A 245 19.76 6.54 -8.11
C PRO A 245 18.73 7.58 -7.66
N LEU A 246 18.71 7.99 -6.39
CA LEU A 246 17.77 9.00 -5.89
C LEU A 246 18.02 10.37 -6.51
N GLN A 247 19.29 10.78 -6.65
CA GLN A 247 19.66 12.03 -7.31
C GLN A 247 19.31 12.03 -8.80
N ASP A 248 19.48 10.89 -9.46
CA ASP A 248 19.13 10.73 -10.87
C ASP A 248 17.60 10.69 -11.06
N TYR A 249 16.86 10.13 -10.10
CA TYR A 249 15.39 10.05 -10.14
C TYR A 249 14.71 11.39 -9.87
N LEU A 250 15.28 12.18 -8.94
CA LEU A 250 14.76 13.47 -8.51
C LEU A 250 15.52 14.60 -9.21
N GLN A 251 15.51 14.61 -10.53
CA GLN A 251 16.03 15.72 -11.32
C GLN A 251 14.90 16.71 -11.65
N ARG A 252 15.24 17.99 -11.65
CA ARG A 252 14.35 19.04 -12.15
C ARG A 252 14.06 18.75 -13.64
N PRO A 253 12.79 18.66 -14.05
CA PRO A 253 12.45 18.56 -15.47
C PRO A 253 13.05 19.76 -16.22
N GLN A 254 13.86 19.51 -17.26
CA GLN A 254 14.49 20.57 -18.04
C GLN A 254 13.45 21.34 -18.87
N GLU A 255 13.47 22.67 -18.77
CA GLU A 255 12.59 23.58 -19.51
C GLU A 255 13.13 23.92 -20.92
N ALA A 256 14.21 23.28 -21.38
CA ALA A 256 14.85 23.63 -22.65
C ALA A 256 14.00 23.19 -23.87
N PRO A 257 13.81 24.06 -24.88
CA PRO A 257 13.05 23.73 -26.07
C PRO A 257 13.74 22.61 -26.87
N GLY A 258 13.04 21.51 -27.10
CA GLY A 258 13.51 20.38 -27.90
C GLY A 258 14.13 19.21 -27.12
N THR A 259 14.30 19.33 -25.80
CA THR A 259 14.66 18.21 -24.93
C THR A 259 13.39 17.67 -24.25
N CYS A 260 13.05 16.40 -24.46
CA CYS A 260 12.05 15.73 -23.63
C CYS A 260 12.60 15.63 -22.21
N SER A 261 12.22 16.54 -21.32
CA SER A 261 12.37 16.31 -19.88
C SER A 261 11.53 15.10 -19.50
N GLU A 262 12.04 14.24 -18.62
CA GLU A 262 11.19 13.20 -18.03
C GLU A 262 9.95 13.84 -17.40
N PRO A 263 8.76 13.21 -17.54
CA PRO A 263 7.55 13.76 -16.96
C PRO A 263 7.66 13.83 -15.43
N PRO A 264 7.01 14.81 -14.78
CA PRO A 264 6.97 14.88 -13.33
C PRO A 264 6.48 13.57 -12.71
N LYS A 265 7.17 13.13 -11.66
CA LYS A 265 6.87 11.87 -10.98
C LYS A 265 5.80 12.05 -9.90
N LYS A 266 5.11 10.95 -9.61
CA LYS A 266 4.26 10.76 -8.43
C LYS A 266 5.08 10.07 -7.34
N ILE A 267 5.29 10.74 -6.21
CA ILE A 267 6.16 10.28 -5.12
C ILE A 267 5.29 9.93 -3.92
N LEU A 268 5.29 8.67 -3.50
CA LEU A 268 4.63 8.27 -2.26
C LEU A 268 5.62 8.41 -1.10
N TRP A 269 5.30 9.28 -0.15
CA TRP A 269 6.15 9.61 0.99
C TRP A 269 5.57 9.05 2.28
N LEU A 270 6.25 8.05 2.85
CA LEU A 270 5.86 7.45 4.13
C LEU A 270 6.34 8.34 5.27
N CYS A 271 5.40 9.09 5.86
CA CYS A 271 5.68 9.91 7.03
C CYS A 271 6.15 9.05 8.20
N ASN A 272 6.95 9.66 9.07
CA ASN A 272 7.45 9.02 10.25
C ASN A 272 6.98 9.78 11.50
N ASP A 273 7.87 10.38 12.28
CA ASP A 273 7.53 10.94 13.60
C ASP A 273 7.17 12.44 13.56
N ALA A 274 6.51 12.90 14.62
CA ALA A 274 6.36 14.34 14.87
C ALA A 274 7.72 15.00 15.07
N GLY A 275 7.81 16.28 14.72
CA GLY A 275 9.05 17.02 14.55
C GLY A 275 9.69 16.77 13.19
N GLU A 276 9.88 15.50 12.82
CA GLU A 276 10.47 15.10 11.53
C GLU A 276 9.62 15.56 10.33
N ILE A 277 8.28 15.49 10.45
CA ILE A 277 7.35 15.94 9.40
C ILE A 277 7.55 17.40 8.97
N VAL A 278 8.04 18.27 9.85
CA VAL A 278 8.30 19.67 9.49
C VAL A 278 9.41 19.77 8.44
N VAL A 279 10.43 18.91 8.54
CA VAL A 279 11.49 18.80 7.53
C VAL A 279 10.97 18.11 6.28
N ASP A 280 10.13 17.08 6.42
CA ASP A 280 9.49 16.41 5.29
C ASP A 280 8.72 17.40 4.43
N LEU A 281 7.89 18.24 5.04
CA LEU A 281 7.08 19.22 4.32
C LEU A 281 7.97 20.19 3.54
N LYS A 282 9.14 20.58 4.05
CA LYS A 282 10.13 21.37 3.28
C LYS A 282 10.68 20.61 2.07
N ILE A 283 10.96 19.31 2.20
CA ILE A 283 11.35 18.46 1.08
C ILE A 283 10.21 18.37 0.06
N MET A 284 8.99 18.13 0.53
CA MET A 284 7.82 18.05 -0.34
C MET A 284 7.66 19.34 -1.11
N ARG A 285 7.63 20.50 -0.45
CA ARG A 285 7.53 21.82 -1.10
C ARG A 285 8.62 22.03 -2.15
N PHE A 286 9.85 21.58 -1.87
CA PHE A 286 10.94 21.61 -2.83
C PHE A 286 10.65 20.73 -4.07
N LEU A 287 10.13 19.52 -3.89
CA LEU A 287 9.75 18.61 -4.97
C LEU A 287 8.52 19.08 -5.77
N LEU A 288 7.52 19.66 -5.08
CA LEU A 288 6.36 20.28 -5.72
C LEU A 288 6.79 21.44 -6.62
N GLY A 289 7.79 22.23 -6.19
CA GLY A 289 8.41 23.28 -6.98
C GLY A 289 9.13 22.80 -8.26
N TRP A 290 9.43 21.50 -8.37
CA TRP A 290 9.91 20.85 -9.60
C TRP A 290 8.78 20.23 -10.44
N GLY A 291 7.53 20.47 -10.08
CA GLY A 291 6.36 19.95 -10.77
C GLY A 291 5.93 18.55 -10.34
N HIS A 292 6.67 17.89 -9.44
CA HIS A 292 6.31 16.55 -8.96
C HIS A 292 5.00 16.57 -8.16
N LYS A 293 4.33 15.43 -8.12
CA LYS A 293 3.19 15.20 -7.22
C LYS A 293 3.66 14.37 -6.04
N VAL A 294 3.27 14.74 -4.82
CA VAL A 294 3.63 14.02 -3.59
C VAL A 294 2.37 13.51 -2.90
N ILE A 295 2.41 12.24 -2.48
CA ILE A 295 1.37 11.58 -1.68
C ILE A 295 1.96 11.37 -0.29
N LEU A 296 1.61 12.23 0.66
CA LEU A 296 1.97 12.11 2.07
C LEU A 296 1.10 11.05 2.74
N VAL A 297 1.74 10.02 3.28
CA VAL A 297 1.07 8.93 4.01
C VAL A 297 1.28 9.07 5.50
N VAL A 298 0.19 9.10 6.25
CA VAL A 298 0.18 9.15 7.72
C VAL A 298 -0.52 7.93 8.32
N LYS A 299 -0.40 7.72 9.64
CA LYS A 299 -1.15 6.68 10.35
C LYS A 299 -2.63 7.04 10.48
N ASP A 300 -3.47 6.03 10.55
CA ASP A 300 -4.91 6.25 10.70
C ASP A 300 -5.28 6.72 12.10
N GLY A 301 -4.63 6.13 13.10
CA GLY A 301 -4.84 6.43 14.50
C GLY A 301 -3.56 6.37 15.30
N PHE A 302 -3.69 6.35 16.62
CA PHE A 302 -2.57 6.46 17.55
C PHE A 302 -1.49 5.40 17.29
N TYR A 303 -0.26 5.88 17.10
CA TYR A 303 0.94 5.05 17.11
C TYR A 303 2.13 5.86 17.64
N LEU A 304 2.22 5.99 18.97
CA LEU A 304 3.29 6.73 19.66
C LEU A 304 3.48 8.16 19.10
N HIS A 305 4.69 8.47 18.65
CA HIS A 305 5.07 9.77 18.08
C HIS A 305 4.83 9.86 16.57
N LYS A 306 4.33 8.80 15.94
CA LYS A 306 4.10 8.81 14.49
C LYS A 306 2.99 9.77 14.15
N VAL A 307 3.16 10.45 13.01
CA VAL A 307 2.15 11.39 12.52
C VAL A 307 0.91 10.61 12.10
N THR A 308 -0.23 11.06 12.59
CA THR A 308 -1.54 10.50 12.30
C THR A 308 -2.37 11.48 11.48
N ARG A 309 -3.47 10.96 10.92
CA ARG A 309 -4.51 11.79 10.30
C ARG A 309 -4.99 12.91 11.23
N TYR A 310 -5.19 12.59 12.51
CA TYR A 310 -5.64 13.57 13.51
C TYR A 310 -4.66 14.74 13.60
N ASP A 311 -3.36 14.47 13.58
CA ASP A 311 -2.34 15.51 13.72
C ASP A 311 -2.39 16.50 12.56
N VAL A 312 -2.50 16.01 11.32
CA VAL A 312 -2.53 16.87 10.13
C VAL A 312 -3.82 17.71 10.07
N GLU A 313 -4.90 17.23 10.67
CA GLU A 313 -6.19 17.93 10.72
C GLU A 313 -6.34 18.90 11.92
N HIS A 314 -5.48 18.82 12.93
CA HIS A 314 -5.65 19.56 14.20
C HIS A 314 -4.39 20.28 14.73
N ASP A 315 -3.18 19.92 14.30
CA ASP A 315 -1.97 20.69 14.61
C ASP A 315 -1.99 21.99 13.79
N PRO A 316 -2.08 23.18 14.42
CA PRO A 316 -2.18 24.45 13.70
C PRO A 316 -1.07 24.67 12.68
N LEU A 317 0.14 24.18 12.98
CA LEU A 317 1.29 24.33 12.10
C LEU A 317 1.15 23.45 10.87
N LEU A 318 0.76 22.18 11.05
CA LEU A 318 0.61 21.26 9.93
C LEU A 318 -0.57 21.68 9.05
N MET A 319 -1.67 22.13 9.65
CA MET A 319 -2.84 22.64 8.92
C MET A 319 -2.48 23.80 7.99
N GLU A 320 -1.64 24.73 8.45
CA GLU A 320 -1.14 25.84 7.62
C GLU A 320 -0.24 25.33 6.49
N GLU A 321 0.68 24.41 6.81
CA GLU A 321 1.62 23.85 5.84
C GLU A 321 0.99 22.91 4.82
N VAL A 322 -0.24 22.41 5.02
CA VAL A 322 -0.93 21.50 4.10
C VAL A 322 -2.29 22.03 3.60
N HIS A 323 -2.57 23.31 3.78
CA HIS A 323 -3.87 23.92 3.46
C HIS A 323 -4.33 23.76 1.99
N ASP A 324 -3.39 23.55 1.07
CA ASP A 324 -3.60 23.36 -0.38
C ASP A 324 -3.59 21.88 -0.82
N ALA A 325 -3.49 20.94 0.13
CA ALA A 325 -3.48 19.51 -0.15
C ALA A 325 -4.90 18.94 -0.35
N ASP A 326 -5.03 17.90 -1.18
CA ASP A 326 -6.25 17.08 -1.23
C ASP A 326 -6.19 15.96 -0.18
N HIS A 327 -7.10 16.01 0.78
CA HIS A 327 -7.25 15.00 1.83
C HIS A 327 -8.22 13.92 1.39
N ILE A 328 -7.69 12.74 1.02
CA ILE A 328 -8.54 11.60 0.67
C ILE A 328 -8.89 10.84 1.94
N LYS A 329 -10.16 10.92 2.34
CA LYS A 329 -10.63 10.34 3.60
C LYS A 329 -11.14 8.91 3.51
N ASP A 330 -11.71 8.56 2.37
CA ASP A 330 -12.23 7.22 2.11
C ASP A 330 -11.08 6.19 2.13
N PRO A 331 -11.11 5.16 2.98
CA PRO A 331 -10.12 4.07 2.99
C PRO A 331 -10.26 3.10 1.81
N SER A 332 -11.34 3.21 1.02
CA SER A 332 -11.72 2.30 -0.07
C SER A 332 -11.93 2.98 -1.43
N ILE A 333 -11.30 4.13 -1.69
CA ILE A 333 -11.54 4.99 -2.86
C ILE A 333 -11.45 4.22 -4.18
N SER A 334 -12.49 4.28 -5.02
CA SER A 334 -12.50 3.58 -6.32
C SER A 334 -11.33 4.02 -7.22
N LYS A 335 -10.87 3.13 -8.11
CA LYS A 335 -9.82 3.49 -9.08
C LYS A 335 -10.22 4.68 -9.96
N LYS A 336 -11.48 4.74 -10.39
CA LYS A 336 -11.99 5.84 -11.21
C LYS A 336 -11.89 7.18 -10.46
N GLU A 337 -12.43 7.25 -9.24
CA GLU A 337 -12.36 8.46 -8.43
C GLU A 337 -10.91 8.86 -8.12
N LEU A 338 -10.05 7.88 -7.82
CA LEU A 338 -8.63 8.11 -7.60
C LEU A 338 -7.96 8.75 -8.83
N LEU A 339 -8.18 8.20 -10.02
CA LEU A 339 -7.62 8.74 -11.25
C LEU A 339 -8.17 10.14 -11.57
N GLU A 340 -9.44 10.40 -11.30
CA GLU A 340 -10.03 11.73 -11.44
C GLU A 340 -9.37 12.76 -10.51
N ARG A 341 -9.12 12.40 -9.23
CA ARG A 341 -8.37 13.26 -8.30
C ARG A 341 -6.94 13.49 -8.76
N LEU A 342 -6.24 12.44 -9.22
CA LEU A 342 -4.85 12.55 -9.67
C LEU A 342 -4.68 13.41 -10.94
N LYS A 343 -5.74 13.61 -11.73
CA LYS A 343 -5.75 14.49 -12.92
C LYS A 343 -5.86 15.98 -12.60
N THR A 344 -6.33 16.33 -11.41
CA THR A 344 -6.43 17.73 -11.00
C THR A 344 -5.06 18.39 -10.95
N ASP A 345 -5.01 19.72 -10.93
CA ASP A 345 -3.76 20.47 -10.77
C ASP A 345 -3.17 20.33 -9.35
N THR A 346 -3.89 19.69 -8.42
CA THR A 346 -3.39 19.40 -7.08
C THR A 346 -2.15 18.52 -7.15
N GLN A 347 -1.09 18.98 -6.47
CA GLN A 347 0.19 18.28 -6.44
C GLN A 347 0.46 17.58 -5.11
N LEU A 348 -0.20 17.97 -4.01
CA LEU A 348 -0.05 17.35 -2.69
C LEU A 348 -1.33 16.60 -2.30
N PHE A 349 -1.19 15.31 -2.01
CA PHE A 349 -2.26 14.44 -1.55
C PHE A 349 -1.93 13.91 -0.16
N ILE A 350 -2.93 13.81 0.72
CA ILE A 350 -2.76 13.23 2.05
C ILE A 350 -3.69 12.04 2.20
N ILE A 351 -3.10 10.90 2.58
CA ILE A 351 -3.82 9.66 2.82
C ILE A 351 -3.40 9.03 4.16
N SER A 352 -4.28 8.21 4.70
CA SER A 352 -3.97 7.31 5.81
C SER A 352 -3.53 5.94 5.26
N ASP A 353 -2.53 5.32 5.87
CA ASP A 353 -2.20 3.92 5.60
C ASP A 353 -3.25 2.94 6.12
N GLY A 354 -4.23 3.41 6.91
CA GLY A 354 -5.31 2.59 7.48
C GLY A 354 -4.92 1.86 8.77
N THR A 355 -3.71 2.08 9.29
CA THR A 355 -3.16 1.29 10.40
C THR A 355 -2.86 2.12 11.64
N GLN A 356 -2.77 1.43 12.77
CA GLN A 356 -2.34 1.95 14.08
C GLN A 356 -1.13 1.14 14.59
N GLU A 357 -0.30 0.68 13.65
CA GLU A 357 0.84 -0.19 13.91
C GLU A 357 1.95 0.06 12.90
N ARG A 358 3.09 -0.61 13.07
CA ARG A 358 4.17 -0.61 12.07
C ARG A 358 3.67 -1.00 10.70
N LEU A 359 4.30 -0.48 9.63
CA LEU A 359 3.90 -0.76 8.25
C LEU A 359 3.63 -2.26 8.02
N ASN A 360 2.41 -2.55 7.57
CA ASN A 360 1.90 -3.90 7.36
C ASN A 360 0.92 -3.91 6.19
N PHE A 361 1.40 -4.31 5.00
CA PHE A 361 0.60 -4.33 3.78
C PHE A 361 -0.58 -5.31 3.79
N LEU A 362 -0.64 -6.23 4.76
CA LEU A 362 -1.82 -7.07 4.96
C LEU A 362 -2.97 -6.30 5.59
N LEU A 363 -2.72 -5.16 6.24
CA LEU A 363 -3.74 -4.43 7.00
C LEU A 363 -3.88 -2.98 6.54
N THR A 364 -3.18 -2.59 5.48
CA THR A 364 -3.30 -1.24 4.93
C THR A 364 -4.63 -1.02 4.24
N SER A 365 -5.11 0.22 4.28
CA SER A 365 -6.29 0.64 3.53
C SER A 365 -6.13 0.35 2.03
N THR A 366 -7.24 0.19 1.31
CA THR A 366 -7.13 0.05 -0.12
C THR A 366 -6.64 1.33 -0.78
N THR A 367 -7.12 2.47 -0.30
CA THR A 367 -6.66 3.78 -0.79
C THR A 367 -5.14 3.86 -0.77
N PHE A 368 -4.49 3.37 0.29
CA PHE A 368 -3.04 3.24 0.35
C PHE A 368 -2.48 2.32 -0.72
N ALA A 369 -3.00 1.09 -0.86
CA ALA A 369 -2.50 0.13 -1.85
C ALA A 369 -2.62 0.66 -3.29
N ARG A 370 -3.73 1.34 -3.62
CA ARG A 370 -3.95 1.98 -4.93
C ARG A 370 -3.00 3.16 -5.15
N MET A 371 -2.83 4.02 -4.15
CA MET A 371 -1.87 5.13 -4.23
C MET A 371 -0.43 4.65 -4.39
N PHE A 372 -0.06 3.55 -3.71
CA PHE A 372 1.23 2.90 -3.88
C PHE A 372 1.41 2.42 -5.31
N LYS A 373 0.41 1.75 -5.87
CA LYS A 373 0.44 1.33 -7.28
C LYS A 373 0.54 2.52 -8.23
N GLU A 374 -0.15 3.62 -7.97
CA GLU A 374 -0.13 4.80 -8.83
C GLU A 374 1.15 5.63 -8.73
N ALA A 375 1.90 5.51 -7.63
CA ALA A 375 3.19 6.14 -7.47
C ALA A 375 4.22 5.64 -8.51
N ASP A 376 5.23 6.45 -8.78
CA ASP A 376 6.40 6.08 -9.57
C ASP A 376 7.57 5.68 -8.67
N VAL A 377 7.59 6.18 -7.44
CA VAL A 377 8.61 5.88 -6.42
C VAL A 377 8.02 6.03 -5.02
N VAL A 378 8.53 5.21 -4.10
CA VAL A 378 8.19 5.25 -2.68
C VAL A 378 9.41 5.68 -1.88
N ILE A 379 9.25 6.69 -1.04
CA ILE A 379 10.31 7.17 -0.14
C ILE A 379 9.86 6.93 1.30
N SER A 380 10.69 6.19 2.02
CA SER A 380 10.50 5.85 3.44
C SER A 380 11.66 6.38 4.28
N LYS A 381 11.46 6.45 5.59
CA LYS A 381 12.49 6.92 6.52
C LYS A 381 12.61 6.07 7.76
N GLY A 382 13.81 6.08 8.32
CA GLY A 382 14.12 5.44 9.58
C GLY A 382 14.32 3.93 9.48
N GLU A 383 14.93 3.40 10.55
CA GLU A 383 15.32 2.00 10.69
C GLU A 383 14.11 1.05 10.74
N GLU A 384 13.00 1.48 11.35
CA GLU A 384 11.79 0.66 11.45
C GLU A 384 11.20 0.32 10.07
N GLN A 385 11.07 1.33 9.21
CA GLN A 385 10.58 1.12 7.85
C GLN A 385 11.61 0.39 6.99
N TRP A 386 12.90 0.65 7.20
CA TRP A 386 13.97 -0.11 6.55
C TRP A 386 13.83 -1.61 6.82
N ARG A 387 13.54 -2.02 8.06
CA ARG A 387 13.35 -3.45 8.39
C ARG A 387 12.14 -4.07 7.69
N ARG A 388 11.09 -3.29 7.39
CA ARG A 388 9.88 -3.75 6.68
C ARG A 388 10.05 -3.82 5.16
N LEU A 389 10.91 -2.99 4.60
CA LEU A 389 11.07 -2.85 3.15
C LEU A 389 12.36 -3.51 2.63
N PHE A 390 13.44 -3.46 3.41
CA PHE A 390 14.77 -3.95 3.03
C PHE A 390 15.20 -5.18 3.84
N GLY A 391 14.81 -5.26 5.11
CA GLY A 391 15.06 -6.41 5.98
C GLY A 391 14.22 -7.66 5.65
N THR A 392 13.59 -7.69 4.48
CA THR A 392 12.68 -8.75 4.02
C THR A 392 13.13 -9.24 2.64
N PRO A 393 12.76 -10.47 2.25
CA PRO A 393 13.25 -11.03 1.02
C PRO A 393 12.31 -10.73 -0.16
N PHE A 394 11.21 -10.00 0.12
CA PHE A 394 10.20 -9.62 -0.86
C PHE A 394 10.72 -8.53 -1.80
N GLN A 395 10.29 -8.55 -3.05
CA GLN A 395 10.44 -7.42 -3.97
C GLN A 395 9.11 -6.67 -4.11
N PHE A 396 9.15 -5.44 -4.61
CA PHE A 396 8.00 -4.54 -4.67
C PHE A 396 7.65 -4.18 -6.10
N THR A 397 6.42 -3.72 -6.30
CA THR A 397 5.93 -3.25 -7.60
C THR A 397 6.49 -1.87 -7.99
N ARG A 398 7.09 -1.15 -7.03
CA ARG A 398 7.66 0.19 -7.19
C ARG A 398 9.09 0.27 -6.67
N ASP A 399 9.81 1.24 -7.22
CA ASP A 399 11.13 1.62 -6.75
C ASP A 399 11.00 2.19 -5.33
N ILE A 400 11.80 1.69 -4.40
CA ILE A 400 11.74 2.09 -2.99
C ILE A 400 13.08 2.65 -2.55
N PHE A 401 13.02 3.83 -1.94
CA PHE A 401 14.12 4.44 -1.20
C PHE A 401 13.83 4.43 0.30
N ASN A 402 14.88 4.25 1.09
CA ASN A 402 14.85 4.50 2.52
C ASN A 402 16.02 5.39 2.93
N VAL A 403 15.72 6.44 3.69
CA VAL A 403 16.73 7.33 4.26
C VAL A 403 16.77 7.11 5.76
N ARG A 404 17.95 6.78 6.30
CA ARG A 404 18.13 6.56 7.74
C ARG A 404 19.50 7.02 8.20
N LEU A 405 19.60 7.32 9.48
CA LEU A 405 20.89 7.58 10.11
C LEU A 405 21.67 6.27 10.29
N GLY A 406 22.97 6.31 10.05
CA GLY A 406 23.86 5.18 10.31
C GLY A 406 23.90 4.81 11.80
N PRO A 407 24.28 3.57 12.17
CA PRO A 407 24.28 3.12 13.57
C PRO A 407 25.12 3.97 14.53
N ASP A 408 26.12 4.69 14.02
CA ASP A 408 27.03 5.57 14.78
C ASP A 408 26.61 7.06 14.79
N GLY A 409 25.52 7.41 14.10
CA GLY A 409 25.03 8.77 13.98
C GLY A 409 25.86 9.71 13.09
N GLN A 410 26.90 9.21 12.41
CA GLN A 410 27.84 10.04 11.66
C GLN A 410 27.49 10.19 10.19
N GLU A 411 26.84 9.19 9.59
CA GLU A 411 26.45 9.17 8.19
C GLU A 411 24.94 9.03 7.98
N VAL A 412 24.48 9.44 6.80
CA VAL A 412 23.10 9.19 6.35
C VAL A 412 23.14 8.15 5.24
N ILE A 413 22.47 7.02 5.47
CA ILE A 413 22.41 5.89 4.54
C ILE A 413 21.15 6.01 3.70
N VAL A 414 21.32 6.13 2.38
CA VAL A 414 20.24 6.04 1.39
C VAL A 414 20.26 4.63 0.79
N SER A 415 19.27 3.82 1.15
CA SER A 415 19.08 2.48 0.60
C SER A 415 18.13 2.53 -0.59
N TYR A 416 18.42 1.79 -1.65
CA TYR A 416 17.56 1.66 -2.82
C TYR A 416 17.25 0.20 -3.11
N LYS A 417 15.96 -0.10 -3.31
CA LYS A 417 15.44 -1.40 -3.73
C LYS A 417 14.67 -1.18 -5.03
N PRO A 418 15.18 -1.66 -6.18
CA PRO A 418 14.50 -1.48 -7.44
C PRO A 418 13.17 -2.23 -7.47
N LYS A 419 12.21 -1.75 -8.27
CA LYS A 419 11.00 -2.52 -8.55
C LYS A 419 11.34 -3.86 -9.22
N HIS A 420 10.50 -4.86 -9.01
CA HIS A 420 10.66 -6.16 -9.68
C HIS A 420 10.58 -5.96 -11.22
N PRO A 421 11.46 -6.58 -12.03
CA PRO A 421 11.46 -6.41 -13.49
C PRO A 421 10.15 -6.81 -14.17
N GLU A 422 9.42 -7.78 -13.61
CA GLU A 422 8.12 -8.24 -14.11
C GLU A 422 6.94 -7.38 -13.62
N ALA A 423 7.17 -6.41 -12.73
CA ALA A 423 6.12 -5.53 -12.27
C ALA A 423 5.76 -4.50 -13.35
N VAL A 424 4.67 -4.79 -14.07
CA VAL A 424 4.12 -3.89 -15.11
C VAL A 424 3.17 -2.88 -14.48
N LYS A 425 3.25 -1.62 -14.92
CA LYS A 425 2.28 -0.57 -14.60
C LYS A 425 1.48 -0.28 -15.87
N PHE A 426 0.19 -0.57 -15.86
CA PHE A 426 -0.71 -0.13 -16.92
C PHE A 426 -1.15 1.30 -16.65
N SER A 427 -0.82 2.22 -17.56
CA SER A 427 -1.36 3.58 -17.50
C SER A 427 -2.84 3.59 -17.88
N GLU A 428 -3.56 4.65 -17.51
CA GLU A 428 -4.94 4.84 -17.97
C GLU A 428 -5.03 4.83 -19.50
N GLN A 429 -4.02 5.39 -20.18
CA GLN A 429 -3.96 5.40 -21.63
C GLN A 429 -3.84 3.97 -22.19
N ASP A 430 -2.96 3.14 -21.62
CA ASP A 430 -2.81 1.74 -22.06
C ASP A 430 -4.13 0.97 -21.93
N LEU A 431 -4.85 1.18 -20.82
CA LEU A 431 -6.13 0.53 -20.56
C LEU A 431 -7.21 1.03 -21.52
N LYS A 432 -7.25 2.34 -21.80
CA LYS A 432 -8.17 2.91 -22.80
C LYS A 432 -7.86 2.43 -24.21
N GLU A 433 -6.60 2.33 -24.58
CA GLU A 433 -6.20 1.82 -25.89
C GLU A 433 -6.62 0.37 -26.08
N LYS A 434 -6.44 -0.48 -25.05
CA LYS A 434 -6.95 -1.85 -25.04
C LYS A 434 -8.48 -1.89 -25.14
N ALA A 435 -9.18 -1.10 -24.33
CA ALA A 435 -10.64 -1.01 -24.38
C ALA A 435 -11.12 -0.57 -25.78
N ASN A 436 -10.49 0.44 -26.37
CA ASN A 436 -10.79 0.92 -27.72
C ASN A 436 -10.52 -0.14 -28.79
N GLY A 437 -9.51 -0.99 -28.61
CA GLY A 437 -9.26 -2.14 -29.48
C GLY A 437 -10.45 -3.10 -29.49
N ILE A 438 -10.94 -3.49 -28.31
CA ILE A 438 -12.11 -4.36 -28.16
C ILE A 438 -13.37 -3.70 -28.74
N ILE A 439 -13.56 -2.40 -28.48
CA ILE A 439 -14.68 -1.63 -29.04
C ILE A 439 -14.66 -1.65 -30.58
N ARG A 440 -13.49 -1.53 -31.22
CA ARG A 440 -13.38 -1.63 -32.69
C ARG A 440 -13.76 -3.01 -33.21
N GLU A 441 -13.37 -4.08 -32.52
CA GLU A 441 -13.77 -5.45 -32.86
C GLU A 441 -15.29 -5.62 -32.75
N MET A 442 -15.90 -5.09 -31.69
CA MET A 442 -17.34 -5.10 -31.50
C MET A 442 -18.07 -4.30 -32.60
N THR A 443 -17.56 -3.13 -32.96
CA THR A 443 -18.11 -2.32 -34.06
C THR A 443 -18.06 -3.10 -35.38
N ALA A 444 -16.91 -3.70 -35.71
CA ALA A 444 -16.76 -4.51 -36.92
C ALA A 444 -17.74 -5.71 -36.95
N ALA A 445 -17.95 -6.36 -35.80
CA ALA A 445 -18.92 -7.43 -35.67
C ALA A 445 -20.37 -6.95 -35.86
N LYS A 446 -20.74 -5.78 -35.34
CA LYS A 446 -22.07 -5.20 -35.60
C LYS A 446 -22.23 -4.85 -37.07
N ASP A 447 -21.19 -4.31 -37.71
CA ASP A 447 -21.20 -3.95 -39.13
C ASP A 447 -21.33 -5.19 -40.04
N SER A 448 -20.80 -6.35 -39.64
CA SER A 448 -21.04 -7.65 -40.31
C SER A 448 -22.44 -8.24 -40.03
N GLY A 449 -23.24 -7.60 -39.17
CA GLY A 449 -24.57 -8.03 -38.79
C GLY A 449 -24.59 -9.11 -37.71
N ASP A 450 -23.49 -9.27 -36.97
CA ASP A 450 -23.41 -10.17 -35.83
C ASP A 450 -23.96 -9.50 -34.56
N LYS A 451 -24.51 -10.31 -33.66
CA LYS A 451 -24.94 -9.88 -32.33
C LYS A 451 -23.78 -9.95 -31.35
N VAL A 452 -23.52 -8.86 -30.63
CA VAL A 452 -22.44 -8.80 -29.64
C VAL A 452 -22.97 -9.31 -28.30
N ILE A 453 -22.34 -10.35 -27.77
CA ILE A 453 -22.67 -10.98 -26.50
C ILE A 453 -21.52 -10.78 -25.52
N PHE A 454 -21.78 -10.14 -24.39
CA PHE A 454 -20.83 -10.06 -23.28
C PHE A 454 -21.15 -11.16 -22.26
N TYR A 455 -20.18 -12.05 -21.98
CA TYR A 455 -20.38 -13.17 -21.06
C TYR A 455 -19.69 -12.94 -19.70
N SER A 456 -20.50 -12.61 -18.69
CA SER A 456 -20.11 -12.41 -17.29
C SER A 456 -20.11 -13.75 -16.53
N ALA A 457 -18.99 -14.13 -15.92
CA ALA A 457 -18.85 -15.42 -15.21
C ALA A 457 -18.09 -15.29 -13.89
N ILE A 458 -18.23 -16.32 -13.04
CA ILE A 458 -17.48 -16.42 -11.79
C ILE A 458 -16.00 -16.57 -12.11
N ILE A 459 -15.22 -15.51 -11.91
CA ILE A 459 -13.75 -15.55 -12.00
C ILE A 459 -13.19 -15.12 -10.65
N GLY A 460 -12.33 -15.97 -10.10
CA GLY A 460 -11.68 -15.75 -8.83
C GLY A 460 -12.58 -15.97 -7.61
N SER A 461 -13.89 -15.71 -7.68
CA SER A 461 -14.82 -15.65 -6.52
C SER A 461 -14.97 -16.95 -5.67
N ILE A 462 -14.32 -18.04 -6.07
CA ILE A 462 -14.28 -19.32 -5.33
C ILE A 462 -12.82 -19.58 -4.95
N PRO A 463 -12.49 -19.64 -3.64
CA PRO A 463 -11.11 -19.81 -3.16
C PRO A 463 -10.44 -21.04 -3.78
N GLY A 464 -9.21 -20.87 -4.27
CA GLY A 464 -8.40 -21.96 -4.87
C GLY A 464 -8.93 -22.52 -6.19
N GLN A 465 -9.95 -21.91 -6.81
CA GLN A 465 -10.60 -22.43 -8.01
C GLN A 465 -10.41 -21.53 -9.25
N MET A 466 -9.38 -20.67 -9.26
CA MET A 466 -9.13 -19.73 -10.37
C MET A 466 -8.89 -20.47 -11.71
N ASP A 467 -8.02 -21.48 -11.73
CA ASP A 467 -7.75 -22.25 -12.95
C ASP A 467 -8.99 -23.01 -13.44
N THR A 468 -9.75 -23.60 -12.50
CA THR A 468 -11.02 -24.26 -12.81
C THR A 468 -12.00 -23.25 -13.41
N ALA A 469 -12.12 -22.06 -12.82
CA ALA A 469 -12.99 -20.99 -13.33
C ALA A 469 -12.64 -20.61 -14.77
N PHE A 470 -11.34 -20.39 -15.05
CA PHE A 470 -10.86 -20.09 -16.40
C PHE A 470 -11.17 -21.22 -17.39
N GLN A 471 -10.96 -22.48 -17.00
CA GLN A 471 -11.24 -23.65 -17.84
C GLN A 471 -12.74 -23.78 -18.15
N LEU A 472 -13.61 -23.68 -17.13
CA LEU A 472 -15.05 -23.79 -17.31
C LEU A 472 -15.57 -22.69 -18.24
N LEU A 473 -15.17 -21.44 -17.98
CA LEU A 473 -15.52 -20.29 -18.78
C LEU A 473 -15.10 -20.44 -20.25
N LYS A 474 -13.84 -20.82 -20.49
CA LYS A 474 -13.32 -21.00 -21.85
C LYS A 474 -14.10 -22.06 -22.62
N VAL A 475 -14.31 -23.23 -22.01
CA VAL A 475 -15.00 -24.35 -22.66
C VAL A 475 -16.45 -23.99 -22.99
N TYR A 476 -17.13 -23.28 -22.09
CA TYR A 476 -18.51 -22.87 -22.32
C TYR A 476 -18.63 -21.83 -23.42
N VAL A 477 -17.75 -20.82 -23.44
CA VAL A 477 -17.75 -19.82 -24.52
C VAL A 477 -17.47 -20.46 -25.87
N ASP A 478 -16.53 -21.43 -25.93
CA ASP A 478 -16.26 -22.17 -27.17
C ASP A 478 -17.47 -22.99 -27.64
N ASP A 479 -18.27 -23.53 -26.71
CA ASP A 479 -19.53 -24.21 -27.03
C ASP A 479 -20.60 -23.24 -27.54
N LEU A 480 -20.74 -22.06 -26.90
CA LEU A 480 -21.65 -21.01 -27.37
C LEU A 480 -21.27 -20.51 -28.77
N ARG A 481 -19.97 -20.30 -29.04
CA ARG A 481 -19.46 -19.88 -30.36
C ARG A 481 -19.76 -20.91 -31.46
N LYS A 482 -19.88 -22.20 -31.13
CA LYS A 482 -20.28 -23.26 -32.08
C LYS A 482 -21.80 -23.31 -32.27
N SER A 483 -22.54 -23.04 -31.20
CA SER A 483 -24.00 -23.18 -31.15
C SER A 483 -24.74 -21.97 -31.76
N TYR A 484 -24.18 -20.77 -31.62
CA TYR A 484 -24.78 -19.55 -32.13
C TYR A 484 -24.19 -19.14 -33.49
N LYS A 485 -25.08 -18.85 -34.43
CA LYS A 485 -24.72 -18.23 -35.72
C LYS A 485 -24.91 -16.73 -35.64
N LYS A 486 -24.05 -15.99 -36.34
CA LYS A 486 -24.05 -14.52 -36.37
C LYS A 486 -23.93 -13.88 -34.99
N SER A 487 -22.96 -14.34 -34.21
CA SER A 487 -22.71 -13.83 -32.86
C SER A 487 -21.23 -13.63 -32.62
N PHE A 488 -20.89 -12.51 -32.01
CA PHE A 488 -19.56 -12.20 -31.50
C PHE A 488 -19.59 -12.24 -29.98
N ILE A 489 -18.93 -13.24 -29.38
CA ILE A 489 -18.96 -13.48 -27.93
C ILE A 489 -17.65 -13.03 -27.31
N ILE A 490 -17.76 -12.02 -26.43
CA ILE A 490 -16.66 -11.50 -25.64
C ILE A 490 -16.51 -12.39 -24.41
N ASN A 491 -15.32 -12.96 -24.27
CA ASN A 491 -14.91 -13.71 -23.09
C ASN A 491 -13.93 -12.87 -22.27
N PRO A 492 -14.34 -12.32 -21.10
CA PRO A 492 -13.48 -11.44 -20.33
C PRO A 492 -12.13 -12.08 -19.94
N ALA A 493 -12.10 -13.41 -19.77
CA ALA A 493 -10.88 -14.14 -19.45
C ALA A 493 -9.82 -14.14 -20.57
N GLU A 494 -10.22 -13.97 -21.84
CA GLU A 494 -9.28 -13.95 -22.97
C GLU A 494 -8.41 -12.68 -23.01
N HIS A 495 -8.81 -11.65 -22.28
CA HIS A 495 -8.10 -10.36 -22.24
C HIS A 495 -7.33 -10.14 -20.93
N PHE A 496 -7.18 -11.18 -20.10
CA PHE A 496 -6.31 -11.14 -18.93
C PHE A 496 -4.84 -11.12 -19.38
N VAL A 497 -4.13 -10.04 -19.07
CA VAL A 497 -2.71 -9.89 -19.39
C VAL A 497 -1.89 -9.98 -18.11
N PRO A 498 -0.79 -10.77 -18.08
CA PRO A 498 0.13 -10.76 -16.95
C PRO A 498 0.53 -9.33 -16.54
N GLY A 499 0.42 -9.03 -15.25
CA GLY A 499 0.67 -7.70 -14.68
C GLY A 499 -0.54 -6.76 -14.63
N MET A 500 -1.67 -7.14 -15.24
CA MET A 500 -2.93 -6.40 -15.12
C MET A 500 -3.69 -6.92 -13.91
N ASP A 501 -4.07 -6.05 -12.98
CA ASP A 501 -4.83 -6.46 -11.80
C ASP A 501 -6.33 -6.32 -11.98
N ALA A 502 -7.08 -6.75 -10.96
CA ALA A 502 -8.54 -6.70 -10.99
C ALA A 502 -9.08 -5.27 -11.15
N ASP A 503 -8.42 -4.25 -10.58
CA ASP A 503 -8.84 -2.85 -10.72
C ASP A 503 -8.59 -2.32 -12.14
N ASP A 504 -7.48 -2.70 -12.77
CA ASP A 504 -7.18 -2.41 -14.17
C ASP A 504 -8.20 -3.04 -15.11
N LEU A 505 -8.51 -4.32 -14.89
CA LEU A 505 -9.50 -5.06 -15.67
C LEU A 505 -10.88 -4.44 -15.52
N MET A 506 -11.33 -4.18 -14.28
CA MET A 506 -12.64 -3.58 -14.05
C MET A 506 -12.75 -2.21 -14.70
N TYR A 507 -11.71 -1.38 -14.61
CA TYR A 507 -11.68 -0.07 -15.27
C TYR A 507 -11.76 -0.21 -16.80
N MET A 508 -10.95 -1.08 -17.40
CA MET A 508 -10.97 -1.33 -18.85
C MET A 508 -12.33 -1.87 -19.31
N TRP A 509 -12.88 -2.84 -18.59
CA TRP A 509 -14.17 -3.44 -18.92
C TRP A 509 -15.31 -2.46 -18.77
N GLU A 510 -15.32 -1.59 -17.76
CA GLU A 510 -16.35 -0.55 -17.64
C GLU A 510 -16.38 0.35 -18.88
N VAL A 511 -15.22 0.71 -19.44
CA VAL A 511 -15.14 1.48 -20.70
C VAL A 511 -15.75 0.71 -21.88
N VAL A 512 -15.44 -0.59 -22.02
CA VAL A 512 -16.00 -1.44 -23.09
C VAL A 512 -17.50 -1.64 -22.91
N GLN A 513 -17.95 -1.91 -21.69
CA GLN A 513 -19.33 -2.21 -21.33
C GLN A 513 -20.25 -1.00 -21.55
N ARG A 514 -19.75 0.21 -21.30
CA ARG A 514 -20.47 1.47 -21.55
C ARG A 514 -20.40 1.95 -23.01
N SER A 515 -19.86 1.16 -23.94
CA SER A 515 -19.77 1.54 -25.36
C SER A 515 -21.11 1.57 -26.11
N GLY A 516 -22.17 0.99 -25.53
CA GLY A 516 -23.48 0.85 -26.18
C GLY A 516 -23.53 -0.19 -27.30
N LEU A 517 -22.47 -1.00 -27.46
CA LEU A 517 -22.37 -1.98 -28.55
C LEU A 517 -22.90 -3.37 -28.17
N ILE A 518 -23.09 -3.66 -26.88
CA ILE A 518 -23.56 -4.96 -26.39
C ILE A 518 -25.04 -5.16 -26.73
N ASP A 519 -25.38 -6.23 -27.44
CA ASP A 519 -26.77 -6.62 -27.70
C ASP A 519 -27.32 -7.55 -26.61
N ILE A 520 -26.48 -8.43 -26.07
CA ILE A 520 -26.85 -9.41 -25.04
C ILE A 520 -25.79 -9.41 -23.94
N TRP A 521 -26.19 -9.08 -22.72
CA TRP A 521 -25.39 -9.28 -21.53
C TRP A 521 -25.81 -10.58 -20.85
N ARG A 522 -24.96 -11.61 -20.92
CA ARG A 522 -25.26 -12.93 -20.37
C ARG A 522 -24.45 -13.17 -19.10
N PHE A 523 -25.13 -13.46 -18.01
CA PHE A 523 -24.55 -13.92 -16.75
C PHE A 523 -24.57 -15.44 -16.67
N GLN A 524 -23.45 -16.03 -16.27
CA GLN A 524 -23.27 -17.47 -16.07
C GLN A 524 -24.32 -18.03 -15.11
N THR A 525 -25.03 -19.08 -15.54
CA THR A 525 -26.00 -19.81 -14.71
C THR A 525 -25.42 -21.10 -14.14
N VAL A 526 -26.16 -21.76 -13.25
CA VAL A 526 -25.79 -23.09 -12.74
C VAL A 526 -25.67 -24.09 -13.90
N GLU A 527 -26.61 -24.06 -14.84
CA GLU A 527 -26.64 -24.96 -16.00
C GLU A 527 -25.44 -24.74 -16.93
N ASP A 528 -24.98 -23.49 -17.07
CA ASP A 528 -23.76 -23.17 -17.82
C ASP A 528 -22.54 -23.86 -17.19
N ILE A 529 -22.42 -23.81 -15.86
CA ILE A 529 -21.33 -24.45 -15.11
C ILE A 529 -21.41 -25.98 -15.22
N GLU A 530 -22.58 -26.56 -15.00
CA GLU A 530 -22.79 -28.02 -15.14
C GLU A 530 -22.46 -28.51 -16.55
N THR A 531 -22.83 -27.72 -17.57
CA THR A 531 -22.52 -28.03 -18.96
C THR A 531 -21.03 -27.94 -19.22
N SER A 532 -20.34 -26.95 -18.64
CA SER A 532 -18.88 -26.81 -18.72
C SER A 532 -18.16 -28.03 -18.15
N PHE A 533 -18.56 -28.50 -16.96
CA PHE A 533 -18.02 -29.71 -16.34
C PHE A 533 -18.26 -30.96 -17.22
N ARG A 534 -19.46 -31.08 -17.79
CA ARG A 534 -19.82 -32.17 -18.70
C ARG A 534 -18.95 -32.16 -19.96
N LEU A 535 -18.72 -31.00 -20.57
CA LEU A 535 -17.85 -30.84 -21.74
C LEU A 535 -16.38 -31.18 -21.43
N LEU A 536 -15.97 -31.01 -20.18
CA LEU A 536 -14.66 -31.44 -19.67
C LEU A 536 -14.58 -32.92 -19.26
N ASN A 537 -15.68 -33.67 -19.38
CA ASN A 537 -15.81 -35.04 -18.87
C ASN A 537 -15.46 -35.17 -17.37
N ARG A 538 -15.89 -34.20 -16.56
CA ARG A 538 -15.70 -34.18 -15.11
C ARG A 538 -17.03 -34.08 -14.39
N GLU A 539 -17.11 -34.63 -13.18
CA GLU A 539 -18.21 -34.36 -12.27
C GLU A 539 -18.10 -32.92 -11.73
N VAL A 540 -19.24 -32.33 -11.39
CA VAL A 540 -19.28 -31.00 -10.78
C VAL A 540 -18.67 -31.10 -9.39
N ALA A 541 -17.56 -30.38 -9.19
CA ALA A 541 -16.88 -30.36 -7.91
C ALA A 541 -17.79 -29.76 -6.81
N PRO A 542 -17.73 -30.25 -5.56
CA PRO A 542 -18.56 -29.75 -4.46
C PRO A 542 -18.49 -28.24 -4.27
N GLU A 543 -17.31 -27.64 -4.52
CA GLU A 543 -17.06 -26.21 -4.41
C GLU A 543 -17.84 -25.39 -5.44
N TRP A 544 -18.33 -26.00 -6.53
CA TRP A 544 -19.07 -25.35 -7.62
C TRP A 544 -20.56 -25.66 -7.63
N LEU A 545 -21.01 -26.61 -6.80
CA LEU A 545 -22.36 -27.11 -6.81
C LEU A 545 -23.38 -26.01 -6.43
N GLY A 546 -24.34 -25.77 -7.32
CA GLY A 546 -25.39 -24.75 -7.13
C GLY A 546 -24.91 -23.30 -7.20
N LYS A 547 -23.68 -23.04 -7.65
CA LYS A 547 -23.14 -21.69 -7.83
C LYS A 547 -23.45 -21.17 -9.23
N ASP A 548 -23.60 -19.86 -9.34
CA ASP A 548 -23.81 -19.10 -10.57
C ASP A 548 -23.15 -17.72 -10.45
N ALA A 549 -23.27 -16.86 -11.46
CA ALA A 549 -22.69 -15.52 -11.46
C ALA A 549 -23.06 -14.67 -10.22
N THR A 550 -24.15 -14.96 -9.51
CA THR A 550 -24.50 -14.23 -8.28
C THR A 550 -23.47 -14.45 -7.17
N TYR A 551 -22.65 -15.49 -7.27
CA TYR A 551 -21.53 -15.76 -6.35
C TYR A 551 -20.29 -14.92 -6.63
N SER A 552 -20.31 -14.06 -7.66
CA SER A 552 -19.23 -13.17 -7.99
C SER A 552 -19.56 -11.71 -7.69
N THR A 553 -18.71 -11.08 -6.87
CA THR A 553 -18.76 -9.64 -6.60
C THR A 553 -18.50 -8.81 -7.87
N GLY A 554 -17.66 -9.33 -8.78
CA GLY A 554 -17.46 -8.77 -10.11
C GLY A 554 -18.76 -8.74 -10.90
N CYS A 555 -19.44 -9.88 -10.99
CA CYS A 555 -20.73 -9.96 -11.68
C CYS A 555 -21.83 -9.12 -11.01
N THR A 556 -21.80 -8.91 -9.69
CA THR A 556 -22.73 -7.99 -9.02
C THR A 556 -22.55 -6.54 -9.49
N LYS A 557 -21.31 -6.08 -9.69
CA LYS A 557 -21.04 -4.75 -10.28
C LYS A 557 -21.47 -4.70 -11.74
N GLU A 558 -21.11 -5.72 -12.51
CA GLU A 558 -21.50 -5.84 -13.91
C GLU A 558 -23.02 -5.85 -14.08
N MET A 559 -23.78 -6.45 -13.16
CA MET A 559 -25.24 -6.39 -13.17
C MET A 559 -25.76 -4.97 -12.98
N LYS A 560 -25.18 -4.18 -12.06
CA LYS A 560 -25.53 -2.75 -11.92
C LYS A 560 -25.24 -1.97 -13.20
N LEU A 561 -24.06 -2.18 -13.79
CA LEU A 561 -23.68 -1.56 -15.06
C LEU A 561 -24.60 -1.98 -16.22
N ALA A 562 -24.97 -3.26 -16.30
CA ALA A 562 -25.87 -3.78 -17.33
C ALA A 562 -27.24 -3.12 -17.26
N ILE A 563 -27.79 -2.92 -16.05
CA ILE A 563 -29.08 -2.22 -15.85
C ILE A 563 -28.97 -0.76 -16.29
N GLU A 564 -27.89 -0.07 -15.92
CA GLU A 564 -27.64 1.31 -16.35
C GLU A 564 -27.57 1.43 -17.88
N VAL A 565 -26.77 0.58 -18.52
CA VAL A 565 -26.61 0.56 -19.98
C VAL A 565 -27.91 0.19 -20.68
N GLN A 566 -28.70 -0.75 -20.14
CA GLN A 566 -30.01 -1.10 -20.69
C GLN A 566 -31.00 0.08 -20.62
N GLY A 567 -30.88 0.92 -19.59
CA GLY A 567 -31.66 2.16 -19.48
C GLY A 567 -31.40 3.13 -20.64
N GLU A 568 -30.15 3.20 -21.12
CA GLU A 568 -29.75 4.01 -22.27
C GLU A 568 -29.99 3.30 -23.62
N HIS A 569 -29.94 1.96 -23.63
CA HIS A 569 -30.10 1.08 -24.79
C HIS A 569 -31.18 0.00 -24.56
N PRO A 570 -32.48 0.33 -24.69
CA PRO A 570 -33.59 -0.55 -24.30
C PRO A 570 -33.67 -1.87 -25.08
N GLU A 571 -33.06 -1.94 -26.25
CA GLU A 571 -32.96 -3.15 -27.08
C GLU A 571 -31.97 -4.19 -26.55
N MET A 572 -31.06 -3.80 -25.65
CA MET A 572 -30.11 -4.72 -25.03
C MET A 572 -30.85 -5.70 -24.11
N GLN A 573 -30.49 -6.98 -24.21
CA GLN A 573 -31.05 -8.04 -23.38
C GLN A 573 -30.10 -8.43 -22.25
N ILE A 574 -30.63 -8.58 -21.04
CA ILE A 574 -29.91 -9.17 -19.90
C ILE A 574 -30.44 -10.60 -19.70
N ILE A 575 -29.55 -11.58 -19.72
CA ILE A 575 -29.87 -13.01 -19.59
C ILE A 575 -29.08 -13.59 -18.42
N GLY A 576 -29.72 -14.38 -17.55
CA GLY A 576 -29.03 -15.08 -16.47
C GLY A 576 -29.87 -15.14 -15.19
N PRO A 577 -29.24 -15.26 -14.01
CA PRO A 577 -29.94 -15.25 -12.73
C PRO A 577 -30.72 -13.95 -12.50
N ALA A 578 -31.77 -14.03 -11.67
CA ALA A 578 -32.61 -12.87 -11.37
C ALA A 578 -31.81 -11.75 -10.67
N THR A 579 -32.05 -10.50 -11.07
CA THR A 579 -31.34 -9.31 -10.59
C THR A 579 -31.35 -9.17 -9.07
N GLU A 580 -32.44 -9.53 -8.38
CA GLU A 580 -32.50 -9.41 -6.92
C GLU A 580 -31.52 -10.34 -6.19
N ARG A 581 -31.03 -11.40 -6.86
CA ARG A 581 -30.02 -12.30 -6.28
C ARG A 581 -28.63 -11.69 -6.25
N PHE A 582 -28.31 -10.79 -7.17
CA PHE A 582 -27.05 -10.03 -7.19
C PHE A 582 -27.05 -8.93 -6.12
N LEU A 583 -28.19 -8.25 -5.95
CA LEU A 583 -28.34 -7.09 -5.06
C LEU A 583 -28.34 -7.43 -3.55
N ARG A 584 -28.32 -8.72 -3.20
CA ARG A 584 -28.14 -9.11 -1.79
C ARG A 584 -26.76 -8.71 -1.27
N ARG A 585 -25.74 -8.62 -2.13
CA ARG A 585 -24.32 -8.52 -1.76
C ARG A 585 -23.79 -7.08 -1.92
N SER A 586 -23.31 -6.46 -0.83
CA SER A 586 -22.78 -5.08 -0.79
C SER A 586 -21.33 -4.98 -1.27
N GLU A 587 -20.83 -3.75 -1.39
CA GLU A 587 -19.67 -3.30 -2.18
C GLU A 587 -18.30 -3.94 -1.89
N TYR A 588 -17.43 -3.70 -2.87
CA TYR A 588 -16.04 -4.13 -3.03
C TYR A 588 -15.18 -3.95 -1.76
N GLY A 589 -14.81 -5.05 -1.10
CA GLY A 589 -13.54 -5.13 -0.38
C GLY A 589 -12.45 -5.46 -1.39
N ILE A 590 -11.42 -4.62 -1.51
CA ILE A 590 -10.43 -4.78 -2.58
C ILE A 590 -9.60 -6.02 -2.36
N GLY A 591 -9.33 -6.73 -3.45
CA GLY A 591 -8.69 -8.02 -3.42
C GLY A 591 -9.62 -9.21 -3.15
N LYS A 592 -10.86 -9.00 -2.71
CA LYS A 592 -11.77 -10.11 -2.44
C LYS A 592 -12.25 -10.78 -3.72
N LEU A 593 -11.58 -11.86 -4.08
CA LEU A 593 -12.05 -12.91 -4.97
C LEU A 593 -12.86 -13.96 -4.17
N TYR A 594 -13.62 -13.58 -3.15
CA TYR A 594 -14.72 -14.36 -2.58
C TYR A 594 -15.54 -13.48 -1.63
N ASP A 595 -16.80 -13.83 -1.40
CA ASP A 595 -17.74 -13.02 -0.64
C ASP A 595 -18.25 -13.76 0.60
N ARG A 596 -18.47 -13.03 1.69
CA ARG A 596 -19.14 -13.53 2.90
C ARG A 596 -20.19 -12.51 3.35
N GLN A 597 -21.45 -12.82 3.10
CA GLN A 597 -22.57 -12.29 3.87
C GLN A 597 -23.07 -13.36 4.82
N LEU A 598 -22.80 -13.20 6.12
CA LEU A 598 -23.56 -13.83 7.20
C LEU A 598 -23.41 -13.09 8.56
N SER A 599 -22.90 -11.84 8.59
CA SER A 599 -22.69 -11.08 9.84
C SER A 599 -23.90 -10.26 10.30
N ASP A 600 -24.92 -10.04 9.48
CA ASP A 600 -26.14 -9.32 9.87
C ASP A 600 -27.27 -10.24 10.36
N ILE A 601 -26.91 -11.31 11.07
CA ILE A 601 -27.84 -11.95 11.99
C ILE A 601 -27.38 -11.56 13.39
N SER A 602 -27.85 -10.40 13.84
CA SER A 602 -28.07 -10.16 15.26
C SER A 602 -28.98 -11.28 15.76
N LEU A 603 -28.38 -12.32 16.33
CA LEU A 603 -29.10 -13.25 17.18
C LEU A 603 -29.54 -12.46 18.43
N PRO A 604 -30.78 -12.65 18.90
CA PRO A 604 -31.40 -11.87 19.97
C PRO A 604 -30.65 -11.92 21.30
#